data_AF-X0US41-F1
#
_entry.id   AF-X0US41-F1
#
_cell.length_a   1.000
_cell.length_b   1.000
_cell.length_c   1.000
_cell.angle_alpha   90.00
_cell.angle_beta   90.00
_cell.angle_gamma   90.00
#
_symmetry.space_group_name_H-M   'P 1'
#
loop_
_entity.id
_entity.type
_entity.pdbx_description
1 polymer ?
#
loop_
_entity_poly.entity_id
_entity_poly.type
_entity_poly.pdbx_seq_one_letter_code
_entity_poly.pdbx_strand_id
1 'polypeptide(L)'
;MAKRGKQYRAVLEKIDREHAYEPQEAVKLLKETAFAKFDETVELQIRTGLDTRHADQQLRGTIVLPHGLGKSQRVLVFADGEAARIAGEAGADHVGSDDLVKQIEGGWLEFEVALATKEMMGKVGRLGRVLGPRGLMPNPRTNTVVEGENLPKAIRDAKQGRVEFRTDRTSLIHVPIGKVSFPEEALLENLT
;
A
#
# COMPACT_ATOMS: atom_id res chain seq x y z
N MET A 1 -20.97 -29.33 3.38
CA MET A 1 -20.26 -28.05 3.60
C MET A 1 -19.56 -28.09 4.95
N ALA A 2 -18.29 -27.71 5.02
CA ALA A 2 -17.56 -27.70 6.29
C ALA A 2 -18.25 -26.74 7.29
N LYS A 3 -18.45 -27.19 8.53
CA LYS A 3 -19.10 -26.41 9.59
C LYS A 3 -18.19 -25.22 9.91
N ARG A 4 -18.66 -23.99 9.70
CA ARG A 4 -17.90 -22.76 10.00
C ARG A 4 -17.58 -22.68 11.50
N GLY A 5 -16.48 -22.01 11.83
CA GLY A 5 -16.02 -21.81 13.21
C GLY A 5 -17.04 -21.08 14.09
N LYS A 6 -16.88 -21.18 15.42
CA LYS A 6 -17.79 -20.53 16.39
C LYS A 6 -17.78 -19.01 16.26
N GLN A 7 -16.60 -18.38 16.18
CA GLN A 7 -16.45 -16.93 16.05
C GLN A 7 -17.08 -16.39 14.75
N TYR A 8 -16.86 -17.06 13.63
CA TYR A 8 -17.47 -16.69 12.34
C TYR A 8 -19.01 -16.66 12.40
N ARG A 9 -19.63 -17.64 13.06
CA ARG A 9 -21.09 -17.68 13.22
C ARG A 9 -21.60 -16.56 14.11
N ALA A 10 -20.90 -16.27 15.21
CA ALA A 10 -21.25 -15.16 16.10
C ALA A 10 -21.16 -13.79 15.40
N VAL A 11 -20.19 -13.58 14.50
CA VAL A 11 -20.09 -12.35 13.71
C VAL A 11 -21.23 -12.24 12.69
N LEU A 12 -21.57 -13.34 12.01
CA LEU A 12 -22.68 -13.34 11.05
C LEU A 12 -24.03 -13.00 11.69
N GLU A 13 -24.23 -13.32 12.96
CA GLU A 13 -25.46 -12.96 13.69
C GLU A 13 -25.56 -11.45 13.98
N LYS A 14 -24.43 -10.72 13.96
CA LYS A 14 -24.38 -9.27 14.17
C LYS A 14 -24.49 -8.44 12.88
N ILE A 15 -24.27 -9.06 11.72
CA ILE A 15 -24.22 -8.37 10.42
C ILE A 15 -25.49 -8.70 9.63
N ASP A 16 -26.31 -7.68 9.38
CA ASP A 16 -27.41 -7.77 8.43
C ASP A 16 -26.89 -7.52 7.00
N ARG A 17 -27.16 -8.45 6.09
CA ARG A 17 -26.67 -8.38 4.71
C ARG A 17 -27.55 -7.52 3.81
N GLU A 18 -28.78 -7.22 4.24
CA GLU A 18 -29.72 -6.38 3.50
C GLU A 18 -29.67 -4.92 3.97
N HIS A 19 -29.03 -4.66 5.11
CA HIS A 19 -28.86 -3.33 5.65
C HIS A 19 -27.64 -2.62 5.05
N ALA A 20 -27.85 -1.41 4.52
CA ALA A 20 -26.78 -0.53 4.06
C ALA A 20 -26.29 0.32 5.23
N TYR A 21 -25.25 -0.16 5.92
CA TYR A 21 -24.62 0.54 7.03
C TYR A 21 -23.97 1.86 6.59
N GLU A 22 -24.21 2.93 7.35
CA GLU A 22 -23.46 4.17 7.22
C GLU A 22 -21.99 3.97 7.66
N PRO A 23 -21.01 4.73 7.12
CA PRO A 23 -19.59 4.56 7.44
C PRO A 23 -19.29 4.47 8.94
N GLN A 24 -19.90 5.32 9.75
CA GLN A 24 -19.70 5.35 11.20
C GLN A 24 -20.20 4.09 11.90
N GLU A 25 -21.36 3.58 11.48
CA GLU A 25 -21.92 2.34 12.03
C GLU A 25 -21.07 1.12 11.62
N ALA A 26 -20.62 1.10 10.36
CA ALA A 26 -19.77 0.04 9.83
C ALA A 26 -18.41 -0.04 10.56
N VAL A 27 -17.76 1.10 10.84
CA VAL A 27 -16.49 1.15 11.58
C VAL A 27 -16.67 0.61 13.00
N LYS A 28 -17.74 0.98 13.70
CA LYS A 28 -18.03 0.47 15.04
C LYS A 28 -18.26 -1.04 15.04
N LEU A 29 -19.11 -1.53 14.13
CA LEU A 29 -19.41 -2.95 13.99
C LEU A 29 -18.17 -3.77 13.63
N LEU A 30 -17.29 -3.23 12.79
CA LEU A 30 -16.02 -3.85 12.43
C LEU A 30 -15.12 -4.06 13.66
N LYS A 31 -15.00 -3.08 14.56
CA LYS A 31 -14.19 -3.23 15.78
C LYS A 31 -14.78 -4.26 16.75
N GLU A 32 -16.10 -4.38 16.84
CA GLU A 32 -16.78 -5.39 17.66
C GLU A 32 -16.70 -6.82 17.09
N THR A 33 -16.31 -6.95 15.83
CA THR A 33 -16.24 -8.22 15.11
C THR A 33 -14.80 -8.68 14.84
N ALA A 34 -13.80 -7.95 15.34
CA ALA A 34 -12.41 -8.38 15.38
C ALA A 34 -12.19 -9.39 16.53
N PHE A 35 -11.65 -10.57 16.21
CA PHE A 35 -11.50 -11.67 17.17
C PHE A 35 -10.15 -12.38 17.12
N ALA A 36 -9.27 -11.97 16.20
CA ALA A 36 -7.90 -12.44 16.15
C ALA A 36 -7.11 -11.95 17.37
N LYS A 37 -6.04 -12.67 17.68
CA LYS A 37 -5.13 -12.35 18.80
C LYS A 37 -4.11 -11.27 18.44
N PHE A 38 -4.04 -10.88 17.18
CA PHE A 38 -3.13 -9.85 16.66
C PHE A 38 -3.95 -8.68 16.12
N ASP A 39 -3.29 -7.54 15.90
CA ASP A 39 -3.94 -6.35 15.37
C ASP A 39 -4.30 -6.50 13.88
N GLU A 40 -5.58 -6.76 13.64
CA GLU A 40 -6.15 -6.99 12.32
C GLU A 40 -6.06 -5.74 11.44
N THR A 41 -5.90 -5.95 10.14
CA THR A 41 -5.91 -4.87 9.14
C THR A 41 -7.35 -4.65 8.67
N VAL A 42 -7.76 -3.39 8.61
CA VAL A 42 -9.06 -2.98 8.05
C VAL A 42 -8.87 -2.71 6.56
N GLU A 43 -9.66 -3.39 5.72
CA GLU A 43 -9.59 -3.27 4.27
C GLU A 43 -10.92 -2.81 3.68
N LEU A 44 -10.85 -1.87 2.76
CA LEU A 44 -11.95 -1.44 1.91
C LEU A 44 -11.94 -2.23 0.60
N GLN A 45 -13.12 -2.75 0.25
CA GLN A 45 -13.34 -3.58 -0.93
C GLN A 45 -14.33 -2.85 -1.85
N ILE A 46 -13.83 -2.33 -2.98
CA ILE A 46 -14.65 -1.55 -3.91
C ILE A 46 -14.90 -2.37 -5.16
N ARG A 47 -16.17 -2.65 -5.46
CA ARG A 47 -16.56 -3.24 -6.75
C ARG A 47 -16.76 -2.15 -7.79
N THR A 48 -16.01 -2.23 -8.87
CA THR A 48 -16.12 -1.29 -9.99
C THR A 48 -16.92 -1.89 -11.15
N GLY A 49 -17.51 -1.04 -11.99
CA GLY A 49 -18.17 -1.44 -13.24
C GLY A 49 -17.23 -1.51 -14.46
N LEU A 50 -15.91 -1.51 -14.24
CA LEU A 50 -14.90 -1.43 -15.28
C LEU A 50 -14.64 -2.80 -15.93
N ASP A 51 -14.34 -2.83 -17.22
CA ASP A 51 -13.85 -4.02 -17.91
C ASP A 51 -12.32 -4.05 -17.91
N THR A 52 -11.74 -4.78 -16.96
CA THR A 52 -10.29 -4.85 -16.74
C THR A 52 -9.52 -5.60 -17.84
N ARG A 53 -10.22 -6.15 -18.84
CA ARG A 53 -9.60 -6.67 -20.07
C ARG A 53 -9.16 -5.53 -21.01
N HIS A 54 -9.78 -4.36 -20.90
CA HIS A 54 -9.45 -3.16 -21.66
C HIS A 54 -8.46 -2.30 -20.86
N ALA A 55 -7.27 -2.05 -21.43
CA ALA A 55 -6.17 -1.39 -20.73
C ALA A 55 -6.48 0.07 -20.33
N ASP A 56 -7.34 0.75 -21.09
CA ASP A 56 -7.84 2.10 -20.83
C ASP A 56 -8.85 2.17 -19.67
N GLN A 57 -9.50 1.05 -19.34
CA GLN A 57 -10.42 0.94 -18.21
C GLN A 57 -9.73 0.43 -16.94
N GLN A 58 -8.42 0.14 -16.99
CA GLN A 58 -7.69 -0.29 -15.80
C GLN A 58 -7.37 0.92 -14.92
N LEU A 59 -7.98 0.98 -13.73
CA LEU A 59 -7.67 2.02 -12.76
C LEU A 59 -6.41 1.64 -11.98
N ARG A 60 -5.49 2.59 -11.88
CA ARG A 60 -4.32 2.50 -11.01
C ARG A 60 -4.00 3.89 -10.47
N GLY A 61 -3.80 4.00 -9.17
CA GLY A 61 -3.55 5.26 -8.52
C GLY A 61 -2.86 5.10 -7.18
N THR A 62 -2.55 6.24 -6.58
CA THR A 62 -1.98 6.31 -5.23
C THR A 62 -2.74 7.34 -4.42
N ILE A 63 -2.96 7.05 -3.15
CA ILE A 63 -3.54 7.97 -2.17
C ILE A 63 -2.66 8.00 -0.93
N VAL A 64 -2.55 9.16 -0.28
CA VAL A 64 -1.93 9.28 1.04
C VAL A 64 -3.06 9.32 2.05
N LEU A 65 -3.11 8.34 2.95
CA LEU A 65 -4.11 8.29 4.00
C LEU A 65 -3.75 9.30 5.10
N PRO A 66 -4.68 10.14 5.58
CA PRO A 66 -4.42 11.13 6.63
C PRO A 66 -3.78 10.56 7.89
N HIS A 67 -4.20 9.35 8.30
CA HIS A 67 -3.69 8.67 9.51
C HIS A 67 -2.74 7.50 9.20
N GLY A 68 -2.38 7.33 7.92
CA GLY A 68 -1.54 6.24 7.46
C GLY A 68 -2.11 4.84 7.73
N LEU A 69 -1.23 3.83 7.72
CA LEU A 69 -1.59 2.40 7.87
C LEU A 69 -1.23 1.80 9.23
N GLY A 70 -0.68 2.61 10.16
CA GLY A 70 -0.26 2.14 11.48
C GLY A 70 1.05 1.36 11.48
N LYS A 71 1.74 1.29 10.34
CA LYS A 71 3.08 0.72 10.21
C LYS A 71 3.99 1.72 9.50
N SER A 72 5.14 2.02 10.10
CA SER A 72 6.19 2.78 9.42
C SER A 72 6.75 1.93 8.28
N GLN A 73 6.65 2.43 7.05
CA GLN A 73 7.19 1.75 5.86
C GLN A 73 8.69 2.03 5.75
N ARG A 74 9.49 0.98 5.54
CA ARG A 74 10.90 1.12 5.19
C ARG A 74 10.99 1.49 3.72
N VAL A 75 11.59 2.64 3.45
CA VAL A 75 11.70 3.25 2.12
C VAL A 75 13.13 3.06 1.60
N LEU A 76 13.23 2.38 0.47
CA LEU A 76 14.43 2.24 -0.32
C LEU A 76 14.42 3.26 -1.46
N VAL A 77 15.52 3.97 -1.68
CA VAL A 77 15.66 4.94 -2.77
C VAL A 77 16.81 4.56 -3.68
N PHE A 78 16.51 4.32 -4.95
CA PHE A 78 17.51 4.20 -6.00
C PHE A 78 17.89 5.59 -6.52
N ALA A 79 19.06 6.06 -6.13
CA ALA A 79 19.59 7.37 -6.49
C ALA A 79 21.12 7.34 -6.47
N ASP A 80 21.74 8.21 -7.27
CA ASP A 80 23.18 8.43 -7.33
C ASP A 80 23.49 9.92 -7.07
N GLY A 81 24.72 10.21 -6.66
CA GLY A 81 25.24 11.58 -6.50
C GLY A 81 24.43 12.43 -5.51
N GLU A 82 24.07 13.64 -5.93
CA GLU A 82 23.36 14.61 -5.08
C GLU A 82 21.96 14.13 -4.66
N ALA A 83 21.25 13.42 -5.54
CA ALA A 83 19.93 12.89 -5.22
C ALA A 83 19.99 11.82 -4.11
N ALA A 84 21.10 11.08 -4.00
CA ALA A 84 21.30 10.13 -2.91
C ALA A 84 21.50 10.85 -1.57
N ARG A 85 22.26 11.96 -1.55
CA ARG A 85 22.43 12.80 -0.36
C ARG A 85 21.08 13.36 0.13
N ILE A 86 20.30 13.93 -0.79
CA ILE A 86 18.96 14.46 -0.51
C ILE A 86 18.03 13.38 0.05
N ALA A 87 18.05 12.17 -0.53
CA ALA A 87 17.24 11.05 -0.06
C ALA A 87 17.61 10.62 1.37
N GLY A 88 18.91 10.55 1.68
CA GLY A 88 19.40 10.23 3.02
C GLY A 88 18.95 11.28 4.04
N GLU A 89 19.08 12.56 3.72
CA GLU A 89 18.64 13.68 4.59
C GLU A 89 17.13 13.72 4.80
N ALA A 90 16.36 13.31 3.79
CA ALA A 90 14.92 13.17 3.88
C ALA A 90 14.46 11.96 4.72
N GLY A 91 15.39 11.13 5.19
CA GLY A 91 15.12 10.01 6.08
C GLY A 91 14.73 8.72 5.36
N ALA A 92 15.21 8.48 4.14
CA ALA A 92 15.14 7.16 3.53
C ALA A 92 15.93 6.14 4.35
N ASP A 93 15.41 4.93 4.50
CA ASP A 93 16.03 3.88 5.31
C ASP A 93 17.23 3.25 4.59
N HIS A 94 17.15 3.16 3.26
CA HIS A 94 18.23 2.67 2.41
C HIS A 94 18.32 3.54 1.14
N VAL A 95 19.54 3.92 0.76
CA VAL A 95 19.81 4.71 -0.45
C VAL A 95 21.03 4.13 -1.15
N GLY A 96 20.96 3.97 -2.48
CA GLY A 96 22.08 3.44 -3.24
C GLY A 96 21.74 3.17 -4.70
N SER A 97 22.65 2.47 -5.38
CA SER A 97 22.56 2.23 -6.83
C SER A 97 22.95 0.80 -7.19
N ASP A 98 24.14 0.58 -7.74
CA ASP A 98 24.57 -0.73 -8.26
C ASP A 98 24.78 -1.77 -7.14
N ASP A 99 25.13 -1.33 -5.94
CA ASP A 99 25.29 -2.15 -4.75
C ASP A 99 23.94 -2.74 -4.28
N LEU A 100 22.92 -1.89 -4.16
CA LEU A 100 21.56 -2.31 -3.80
C LEU A 100 20.93 -3.19 -4.88
N VAL A 101 21.18 -2.90 -6.16
CA VAL A 101 20.73 -3.76 -7.27
C VAL A 101 21.27 -5.18 -7.09
N LYS A 102 22.58 -5.33 -6.82
CA LYS A 102 23.19 -6.66 -6.59
C LYS A 102 22.64 -7.35 -5.34
N GLN A 103 22.42 -6.62 -4.25
CA GLN A 103 21.84 -7.19 -3.03
C GLN A 103 20.41 -7.71 -3.26
N ILE A 104 19.60 -6.97 -4.01
CA ILE A 104 18.23 -7.37 -4.34
C ILE A 104 18.20 -8.56 -5.31
N GLU A 105 19.12 -8.60 -6.28
CA GLU A 105 19.33 -9.80 -7.11
C GLU A 105 19.74 -11.01 -6.27
N GLY A 106 20.53 -10.79 -5.21
CA GLY A 106 20.89 -11.80 -4.20
C GLY A 106 19.76 -12.18 -3.25
N GLY A 107 18.57 -11.57 -3.35
CA GLY A 107 17.37 -11.92 -2.60
C GLY A 107 17.07 -11.04 -1.39
N TRP A 108 17.83 -9.99 -1.14
CA TRP A 108 17.53 -9.05 -0.06
C TRP A 108 16.32 -8.17 -0.40
N LEU A 109 15.33 -8.13 0.50
CA LEU A 109 14.04 -7.45 0.31
C LEU A 109 13.49 -6.89 1.63
N GLU A 110 14.33 -6.24 2.43
CA GLU A 110 13.93 -5.72 3.74
C GLU A 110 13.34 -4.30 3.68
N PHE A 111 12.55 -4.00 2.65
CA PHE A 111 11.86 -2.72 2.48
C PHE A 111 10.42 -2.92 2.00
N GLU A 112 9.57 -1.92 2.24
CA GLU A 112 8.16 -1.96 1.82
C GLU A 112 7.88 -1.08 0.60
N VAL A 113 8.66 -0.01 0.39
CA VAL A 113 8.50 0.89 -0.76
C VAL A 113 9.85 1.14 -1.42
N ALA A 114 9.89 1.03 -2.75
CA ALA A 114 11.02 1.50 -3.55
C ALA A 114 10.66 2.78 -4.30
N LEU A 115 11.53 3.78 -4.21
CA LEU A 115 11.52 4.99 -5.01
C LEU A 115 12.75 5.00 -5.90
N ALA A 116 12.67 5.66 -7.05
CA ALA A 116 13.81 5.80 -7.95
C ALA A 116 13.84 7.17 -8.63
N THR A 117 15.03 7.66 -8.95
CA THR A 117 15.17 8.74 -9.93
C THR A 117 15.03 8.22 -11.35
N LYS A 118 14.68 9.09 -12.30
CA LYS A 118 14.49 8.71 -13.70
C LYS A 118 15.73 8.06 -14.33
N GLU A 119 16.91 8.56 -13.97
CA GLU A 119 18.21 8.06 -14.44
C GLU A 119 18.50 6.64 -13.96
N MET A 120 18.00 6.29 -12.77
CA MET A 120 18.21 4.98 -12.15
C MET A 120 17.33 3.88 -12.75
N MET A 121 16.29 4.22 -13.50
CA MET A 121 15.35 3.23 -14.06
C MET A 121 16.00 2.24 -15.03
N GLY A 122 17.08 2.62 -15.72
CA GLY A 122 17.83 1.70 -16.58
C GLY A 122 18.46 0.54 -15.80
N LYS A 123 18.92 0.80 -14.57
CA LYS A 123 19.48 -0.21 -13.66
C LYS A 123 18.37 -0.99 -12.96
N VAL A 124 17.39 -0.28 -12.39
CA VAL A 124 16.24 -0.88 -11.67
C VAL A 124 15.39 -1.79 -12.56
N GLY A 125 15.30 -1.50 -13.86
CA GLY A 125 14.63 -2.34 -14.86
C GLY A 125 15.05 -3.82 -14.83
N ARG A 126 16.30 -4.11 -14.50
CA ARG A 126 16.85 -5.48 -14.38
C ARG A 126 16.19 -6.27 -13.25
N LEU A 127 15.77 -5.58 -12.19
CA LEU A 127 15.11 -6.16 -11.03
C LEU A 127 13.63 -6.50 -11.27
N GLY A 128 13.10 -6.27 -12.47
CA GLY A 128 11.68 -6.50 -12.79
C GLY A 128 11.19 -7.92 -12.47
N ARG A 129 12.06 -8.94 -12.57
CA ARG A 129 11.73 -10.33 -12.19
C ARG A 129 11.54 -10.52 -10.68
N VAL A 130 12.24 -9.73 -9.86
CA VAL A 130 12.21 -9.83 -8.40
C VAL A 130 11.16 -8.89 -7.81
N LEU A 131 11.17 -7.62 -8.24
CA LEU A 131 10.31 -6.55 -7.69
C LEU A 131 8.92 -6.53 -8.32
N GLY A 132 8.80 -6.89 -9.61
CA GLY A 132 7.53 -6.84 -10.35
C GLY A 132 6.41 -7.69 -9.74
N PRO A 133 6.63 -9.00 -9.50
CA PRO A 133 5.62 -9.87 -8.90
C PRO A 133 5.21 -9.45 -7.48
N ARG A 134 6.08 -8.73 -6.78
CA ARG A 134 5.87 -8.25 -5.41
C ARG A 134 5.26 -6.85 -5.32
N GLY A 135 5.06 -6.18 -6.46
CA GLY A 135 4.55 -4.81 -6.49
C GLY A 135 5.53 -3.75 -5.96
N LEU A 136 6.81 -4.11 -5.78
CA LEU A 136 7.85 -3.21 -5.27
C LEU A 136 8.57 -2.44 -6.38
N MET A 137 8.16 -2.62 -7.64
CA MET A 137 8.83 -2.01 -8.79
C MET A 137 8.44 -0.53 -8.92
N PRO A 138 9.41 0.41 -8.90
CA PRO A 138 9.13 1.81 -9.16
C PRO A 138 8.48 2.01 -10.54
N ASN A 139 7.42 2.81 -10.58
CA ASN A 139 6.62 3.09 -11.75
C ASN A 139 6.25 4.60 -11.82
N PRO A 140 6.48 5.27 -12.97
CA PRO A 140 6.06 6.66 -13.15
C PRO A 140 4.55 6.86 -12.92
N ARG A 141 3.70 5.88 -13.26
CA ARG A 141 2.24 5.96 -13.06
C ARG A 141 1.82 5.98 -11.59
N THR A 142 2.69 5.57 -10.68
CA THR A 142 2.40 5.54 -9.24
C THR A 142 3.23 6.58 -8.49
N ASN A 143 3.84 7.53 -9.21
CA ASN A 143 4.67 8.59 -8.62
C ASN A 143 5.77 8.04 -7.70
N THR A 144 6.28 6.84 -8.01
CA THR A 144 7.43 6.22 -7.34
C THR A 144 8.73 6.45 -8.12
N VAL A 145 8.61 6.97 -9.35
CA VAL A 145 9.73 7.53 -10.10
C VAL A 145 9.60 9.05 -10.06
N VAL A 146 10.55 9.71 -9.41
CA VAL A 146 10.51 11.16 -9.18
C VAL A 146 11.80 11.83 -9.62
N GLU A 147 11.74 13.13 -9.85
CA GLU A 147 12.95 13.94 -10.02
C GLU A 147 13.67 14.11 -8.68
N GLY A 148 15.00 14.30 -8.71
CA GLY A 148 15.83 14.34 -7.50
C GLY A 148 15.34 15.34 -6.45
N GLU A 149 14.86 16.50 -6.88
CA GLU A 149 14.35 17.57 -6.01
C GLU A 149 13.04 17.18 -5.28
N ASN A 150 12.27 16.25 -5.85
CA ASN A 150 10.99 15.80 -5.29
C ASN A 150 11.12 14.59 -4.36
N LEU A 151 12.32 14.03 -4.21
CA LEU A 151 12.60 12.90 -3.31
C LEU A 151 12.14 13.17 -1.87
N PRO A 152 12.38 14.34 -1.25
CA PRO A 152 11.97 14.58 0.12
C PRO A 152 10.46 14.51 0.34
N LYS A 153 9.67 14.93 -0.65
CA LYS A 153 8.22 14.80 -0.60
C LYS A 153 7.80 13.34 -0.77
N ALA A 154 8.33 12.65 -1.78
CA ALA A 154 8.00 11.26 -2.06
C ALA A 154 8.34 10.31 -0.89
N ILE A 155 9.46 10.54 -0.20
CA ILE A 155 9.87 9.77 0.98
C ILE A 155 8.91 10.02 2.14
N ARG A 156 8.54 11.27 2.41
CA ARG A 156 7.56 11.61 3.44
C ARG A 156 6.20 10.98 3.17
N ASP A 157 5.69 11.10 1.95
CA ASP A 157 4.41 10.52 1.54
C ASP A 157 4.43 8.99 1.68
N ALA A 158 5.53 8.33 1.29
CA ALA A 158 5.71 6.89 1.45
C ALA A 158 5.70 6.48 2.94
N LYS A 159 6.41 7.22 3.80
CA LYS A 159 6.44 6.98 5.25
C LYS A 159 5.12 7.28 5.95
N GLN A 160 4.32 8.20 5.41
CA GLN A 160 2.97 8.51 5.89
C GLN A 160 1.91 7.47 5.49
N GLY A 161 2.29 6.39 4.81
CA GLY A 161 1.34 5.32 4.48
C GLY A 161 0.64 5.55 3.14
N ARG A 162 1.35 6.11 2.15
CA ARG A 162 0.86 6.12 0.76
C ARG A 162 0.49 4.70 0.33
N VAL A 163 -0.74 4.54 -0.14
CA VAL A 163 -1.30 3.29 -0.63
C VAL A 163 -1.42 3.34 -2.14
N GLU A 164 -0.90 2.33 -2.81
CA GLU A 164 -1.17 2.09 -4.22
C GLU A 164 -2.41 1.19 -4.35
N PHE A 165 -3.35 1.60 -5.19
CA PHE A 165 -4.52 0.79 -5.52
C PHE A 165 -4.59 0.54 -7.01
N ARG A 166 -5.09 -0.63 -7.39
CA ARG A 166 -5.33 -1.03 -8.78
C ARG A 166 -6.54 -1.95 -8.87
N THR A 167 -7.19 -1.95 -10.01
CA THR A 167 -8.20 -2.96 -10.30
C THR A 167 -7.55 -4.33 -10.52
N ASP A 168 -8.12 -5.35 -9.91
CA ASP A 168 -7.76 -6.74 -10.12
C ASP A 168 -8.46 -7.31 -11.38
N ARG A 169 -8.29 -8.60 -11.66
CA ARG A 169 -8.94 -9.25 -12.82
C ARG A 169 -10.47 -9.39 -12.67
N THR A 170 -11.00 -9.20 -11.46
CA THR A 170 -12.44 -9.27 -11.15
C THR A 170 -13.09 -7.89 -11.04
N SER A 171 -12.35 -6.84 -11.40
CA SER A 171 -12.79 -5.44 -11.31
C SER A 171 -13.06 -4.97 -9.87
N LEU A 172 -12.40 -5.59 -8.91
CA LEU A 172 -12.34 -5.18 -7.51
C LEU A 172 -11.09 -4.33 -7.25
N ILE A 173 -11.21 -3.40 -6.32
CA ILE A 173 -10.10 -2.65 -5.74
C ILE A 173 -10.03 -3.01 -4.25
N HIS A 174 -8.83 -3.35 -3.80
CA HIS A 174 -8.51 -3.70 -2.42
C HIS A 174 -7.62 -2.60 -1.84
N VAL A 175 -8.06 -1.95 -0.77
CA VAL A 175 -7.31 -0.86 -0.15
C VAL A 175 -7.28 -1.06 1.37
N PRO A 176 -6.11 -1.27 1.99
CA PRO A 176 -6.02 -1.19 3.44
C PRO A 176 -6.23 0.26 3.89
N ILE A 177 -7.10 0.49 4.87
CA ILE A 177 -7.42 1.82 5.40
C ILE A 177 -6.94 2.02 6.84
N GLY A 178 -6.37 0.99 7.47
CA GLY A 178 -5.79 1.10 8.81
C GLY A 178 -5.79 -0.21 9.58
N LYS A 179 -5.71 -0.08 10.90
CA LYS A 179 -5.72 -1.20 11.85
C LYS A 179 -6.96 -1.13 12.74
N VAL A 180 -7.39 -2.27 13.27
CA VAL A 180 -8.51 -2.30 14.22
C VAL A 180 -8.17 -1.50 15.49
N SER A 181 -6.89 -1.44 15.87
CA SER A 181 -6.40 -0.60 16.96
C SER A 181 -6.57 0.91 16.76
N PHE A 182 -6.85 1.38 15.54
CA PHE A 182 -7.02 2.81 15.27
C PHE A 182 -8.28 3.38 15.96
N PRO A 183 -8.28 4.66 16.36
CA PRO A 183 -9.49 5.36 16.75
C PRO A 183 -10.55 5.29 15.64
N GLU A 184 -11.83 5.34 16.00
CA GLU A 184 -12.92 5.27 15.02
C GLU A 184 -12.88 6.46 14.06
N GLU A 185 -12.54 7.65 14.58
CA GLU A 185 -12.38 8.88 13.82
C GLU A 185 -11.28 8.76 12.76
N ALA A 186 -10.14 8.15 13.13
CA ALA A 186 -9.03 7.94 12.21
C ALA A 186 -9.38 6.97 11.07
N LEU A 187 -10.15 5.91 11.36
CA LEU A 187 -10.65 4.98 10.34
C LEU A 187 -11.69 5.64 9.43
N LEU A 188 -12.54 6.51 9.97
CA LEU A 188 -13.51 7.28 9.19
C LEU A 188 -12.82 8.27 8.25
N GLU A 189 -11.87 9.05 8.76
CA GLU A 189 -11.11 10.00 7.94
C GLU A 189 -10.23 9.32 6.88
N ASN A 190 -9.78 8.09 7.11
CA ASN A 190 -9.11 7.30 6.08
C ASN A 190 -10.07 6.70 5.04
N LEU A 191 -11.36 6.54 5.39
CA LEU A 191 -12.40 5.97 4.54
C LEU A 191 -13.06 7.02 3.63
N THR A 192 -13.23 8.25 4.12
CA THR A 192 -13.91 9.36 3.44
C THR A 192 -12.94 10.33 2.77
#